data_AF-A0A7Y1TML1-F1
#
_entry.id   AF-A0A7Y1TML1-F1
#
_cell.length_a   1.000
_cell.length_b   1.000
_cell.length_c   1.000
_cell.angle_alpha   90.00
_cell.angle_beta   90.00
_cell.angle_gamma   90.00
#
_symmetry.space_group_name_H-M   'P 1'
#
loop_
_entity.id
_entity.type
_entity.pdbx_description
1 polymer ?
#
loop_
_entity_poly.entity_id
_entity_poly.type
_entity_poly.pdbx_seq_one_letter_code
_entity_poly.pdbx_strand_id
1 'polypeptide(L)' 'MTIYPIETGNFKLDGGAMFGVIPKSLWQRTNPADSNNMIEMSMRCMLIEDNDRLILIDTGMGNKQSEKFFGYYYLY' A
#
# COMPACT_ATOMS: atom_id res chain seq x y z
N MET A 1 -5.78 13.32 21.41
CA MET A 1 -5.30 12.70 20.16
C MET A 1 -4.95 11.23 20.34
N THR A 2 -5.80 10.34 19.82
CA THR A 2 -5.55 8.89 19.66
C THR A 2 -5.49 8.58 18.17
N ILE A 3 -4.58 7.70 17.75
CA ILE A 3 -4.38 7.35 16.34
C ILE A 3 -4.55 5.84 16.16
N TYR A 4 -5.41 5.46 15.22
CA TYR A 4 -5.68 4.06 14.89
C TYR A 4 -5.28 3.76 13.44
N PRO A 5 -4.52 2.69 13.18
CA PRO A 5 -4.33 2.18 11.83
C PRO A 5 -5.58 1.41 11.40
N ILE A 6 -6.08 1.69 10.20
CA ILE A 6 -7.14 0.89 9.58
C ILE A 6 -6.53 0.18 8.37
N GLU A 7 -6.45 -1.14 8.45
CA GLU A 7 -6.01 -1.98 7.33
C GLU A 7 -7.05 -1.92 6.19
N THR A 8 -6.59 -1.62 4.97
CA THR A 8 -7.45 -1.50 3.78
C THR A 8 -7.03 -2.41 2.63
N GLY A 9 -6.16 -3.38 2.92
CA GLY A 9 -5.79 -4.47 2.02
C GLY A 9 -4.29 -4.54 1.74
N ASN A 10 -3.85 -5.72 1.30
CA ASN A 10 -2.49 -5.93 0.82
C ASN A 10 -2.49 -6.07 -0.69
N PHE A 11 -1.37 -5.69 -1.28
CA PHE A 11 -1.21 -5.63 -2.73
C PHE A 11 0.26 -5.76 -3.09
N LYS A 12 0.56 -5.89 -4.37
CA LYS A 12 1.93 -5.90 -4.87
C LYS A 12 2.13 -4.87 -5.97
N LEU A 13 3.32 -4.28 -5.99
CA LEU A 13 3.79 -3.39 -7.05
C LEU A 13 5.19 -3.75 -7.50
N ASP A 14 5.57 -3.35 -8.71
CA ASP A 14 6.94 -3.53 -9.20
C ASP A 14 7.92 -2.77 -8.30
N GLY A 15 8.89 -3.49 -7.73
CA GLY A 15 9.87 -2.88 -6.82
C GLY A 15 10.74 -1.84 -7.51
N GLY A 16 11.04 -2.00 -8.80
CA GLY A 16 11.78 -1.00 -9.57
C GLY A 16 11.01 0.32 -9.70
N ALA A 17 9.71 0.24 -9.98
CA ALA A 17 8.83 1.41 -10.03
C ALA A 17 8.73 2.12 -8.67
N MET A 18 8.68 1.37 -7.56
CA MET A 18 8.57 1.94 -6.22
C MET A 18 9.87 2.58 -5.70
N PHE A 19 11.02 2.03 -6.08
CA PHE A 19 12.32 2.50 -5.63
C PHE A 19 13.05 3.39 -6.67
N GLY A 20 12.49 3.56 -7.86
CA GLY A 20 12.98 4.45 -8.90
C GLY A 20 14.43 4.18 -9.29
N VAL A 21 15.31 5.16 -9.03
CA VAL A 21 16.74 5.08 -9.39
C VAL A 21 17.57 4.19 -8.46
N ILE A 22 17.01 3.74 -7.33
CA ILE A 22 17.76 2.94 -6.36
C ILE A 22 18.01 1.53 -6.94
N PRO A 23 19.26 1.05 -6.96
CA PRO A 23 19.57 -0.28 -7.48
C PRO A 23 18.85 -1.41 -6.74
N LYS A 24 18.36 -2.40 -7.50
CA LYS A 24 17.71 -3.60 -6.94
C LYS A 24 18.56 -4.35 -5.93
N SER A 25 19.89 -4.36 -6.09
CA SER A 25 20.80 -4.97 -5.12
C SER A 25 20.75 -4.33 -3.72
N LEU A 26 20.25 -3.09 -3.59
CA LEU A 26 20.09 -2.39 -2.33
C LEU A 26 18.67 -2.57 -1.77
N TRP A 27 17.64 -2.18 -2.52
CA TRP A 27 16.27 -2.19 -1.98
C TRP A 27 15.71 -3.58 -1.73
N GLN A 28 16.15 -4.61 -2.48
CA GLN A 28 15.65 -5.98 -2.27
C GLN A 28 16.01 -6.57 -0.90
N ARG A 29 16.99 -5.97 -0.20
CA ARG A 29 17.43 -6.43 1.12
C ARG A 29 16.36 -6.18 2.19
N THR A 30 15.60 -5.10 2.05
CA THR A 30 14.52 -4.72 2.98
C THR A 30 13.15 -5.03 2.42
N ASN A 31 13.01 -5.06 1.08
CA ASN A 31 11.76 -5.31 0.39
C ASN A 31 11.99 -6.42 -0.66
N PRO A 32 12.06 -7.70 -0.22
CA PRO A 32 12.26 -8.81 -1.14
C PRO A 32 11.17 -8.84 -2.21
N ALA A 33 11.61 -8.92 -3.47
CA ALA A 33 10.71 -9.05 -4.60
C ALA A 33 10.52 -10.51 -5.00
N ASP A 34 9.35 -10.85 -5.52
CA ASP A 34 9.09 -12.16 -6.11
C ASP A 34 9.71 -12.32 -7.51
N SER A 35 9.42 -13.44 -8.18
CA SER A 35 9.93 -13.76 -9.52
C SER A 35 9.51 -12.75 -10.59
N ASN A 36 8.43 -12.00 -10.37
CA ASN A 36 7.93 -10.97 -11.27
C ASN A 36 8.44 -9.56 -10.88
N ASN A 37 9.43 -9.47 -9.99
CA ASN A 37 9.97 -8.23 -9.45
C ASN A 37 8.97 -7.45 -8.57
N MET A 38 7.93 -8.11 -8.06
CA MET A 38 6.88 -7.46 -7.28
C MET A 38 7.21 -7.49 -5.78
N ILE A 39 7.04 -6.38 -5.09
CA ILE A 39 7.18 -6.26 -3.63
C ILE A 39 5.82 -6.27 -2.95
N GLU A 40 5.76 -6.83 -1.74
CA GLU A 40 4.57 -6.79 -0.90
C GLU A 40 4.38 -5.43 -0.27
N MET A 41 3.16 -4.89 -0.40
CA MET A 41 2.76 -3.59 0.09
C MET A 41 1.43 -3.73 0.82
N SER A 42 1.16 -2.79 1.73
CA SER A 42 -0.04 -2.80 2.55
C SER A 42 -0.60 -1.38 2.65
N MET A 43 -1.90 -1.25 2.43
CA MET A 43 -2.61 0.02 2.46
C MET A 43 -3.21 0.22 3.84
N ARG A 44 -2.89 1.34 4.48
CA ARG A 44 -3.44 1.71 5.78
C ARG A 44 -3.99 3.12 5.73
N CYS A 45 -5.21 3.28 6.21
CA CYS A 45 -5.75 4.59 6.55
C CYS A 45 -5.39 4.93 7.99
N MET A 46 -5.35 6.23 8.29
CA MET A 46 -5.14 6.71 9.65
C MET A 46 -6.44 7.33 10.15
N LEU A 47 -7.03 6.74 11.19
CA LEU A 47 -8.15 7.33 11.91
C LEU A 47 -7.60 8.07 13.13
N ILE A 48 -7.84 9.37 13.17
CA ILE A 48 -7.41 10.25 14.24
C ILE A 48 -8.64 10.69 15.02
N GLU A 49 -8.65 10.39 16.31
CA GLU A 49 -9.62 10.89 17.26
C GLU A 49 -8.99 12.01 18.08
N ASP A 50 -9.50 13.24 17.91
CA ASP A 50 -9.00 14.41 18.60
C ASP A 50 -10.13 15.32 19.09
N ASN A 51 -10.39 15.26 20.39
CA ASN A 51 -11.50 15.94 21.06
C ASN A 51 -12.86 15.61 20.41
N ASP A 52 -13.55 16.59 19.85
CA ASP A 52 -14.84 16.48 19.16
C ASP A 52 -14.70 16.14 17.67
N ARG A 53 -13.48 15.87 17.20
CA ARG A 53 -13.19 15.59 15.78
C ARG A 53 -12.79 14.13 15.59
N LEU A 54 -13.35 13.54 14.54
CA LEU A 54 -12.94 12.26 13.99
C LEU A 54 -12.47 12.49 12.56
N ILE A 55 -11.19 12.25 12.30
CA ILE A 55 -10.51 12.57 11.04
C ILE A 55 -10.00 11.28 10.43
N LEU A 56 -10.35 11.03 9.17
CA LEU A 56 -9.82 9.91 8.39
C LEU A 56 -8.85 10.45 7.34
N ILE A 57 -7.62 9.93 7.34
CA ILE A 57 -6.63 10.15 6.27
C ILE A 57 -6.66 8.94 5.34
N ASP A 58 -6.85 9.22 4.04
CA ASP A 58 -7.08 8.27 2.95
C ASP A 58 -8.33 7.39 3.11
N THR A 59 -8.76 6.72 2.02
CA THR A 59 -9.96 5.87 2.01
C THR A 59 -9.72 4.50 1.36
N GLY A 60 -8.47 4.04 1.32
CA GLY A 60 -8.06 2.85 0.58
C GLY A 60 -8.47 2.92 -0.90
N MET A 61 -8.54 1.76 -1.56
CA MET A 61 -8.93 1.71 -2.98
C MET A 61 -10.45 1.69 -3.22
N GLY A 62 -11.23 1.37 -2.19
CA GLY A 62 -12.67 1.13 -2.32
C GLY A 62 -12.97 0.03 -3.36
N ASN A 63 -14.15 0.12 -4.00
CA ASN A 63 -14.65 -0.88 -4.94
C ASN A 63 -15.23 -0.29 -6.22
N LYS A 64 -14.90 0.98 -6.54
CA LYS A 64 -15.47 1.71 -7.69
C LYS A 64 -14.78 1.41 -9.02
N GLN A 65 -13.59 0.83 -8.99
CA GLN A 65 -12.79 0.57 -10.17
C GLN A 65 -13.16 -0.77 -10.82
N SER A 66 -12.77 -0.93 -12.09
CA SER A 66 -12.98 -2.20 -12.79
C SER A 66 -12.10 -3.33 -12.27
N GLU A 67 -12.51 -4.58 -12.49
CA GLU A 67 -11.66 -5.75 -12.20
C GLU A 67 -10.31 -5.68 -12.91
N LYS A 68 -10.27 -5.16 -14.15
CA LYS A 68 -9.02 -4.94 -14.89
C LYS A 68 -8.08 -3.99 -14.16
N PHE A 69 -8.61 -2.93 -13.55
CA PHE A 69 -7.79 -2.02 -12.75
C PHE A 69 -7.21 -2.74 -11.53
N PHE A 70 -8.04 -3.47 -10.78
CA PHE A 70 -7.58 -4.19 -9.59
C PHE A 70 -6.60 -5.32 -9.93
N GLY A 71 -6.71 -5.91 -11.12
CA GLY A 71 -5.80 -6.94 -11.61
C GLY A 71 -4.33 -6.52 -11.70
N TYR A 72 -4.03 -5.22 -11.79
CA TYR A 72 -2.65 -4.73 -11.79
C TYR A 72 -2.01 -4.69 -10.40
N TYR A 73 -2.80 -4.79 -9.33
CA TYR A 73 -2.33 -4.62 -7.95
C TYR A 73 -2.17 -5.95 -7.20
N TYR A 74 -2.52 -7.09 -7.81
CA TYR A 74 -2.31 -8.41 -7.22
C TYR A 74 -2.78 -8.48 -5.75
N LEU A 75 -4.02 -8.06 -5.50
CA LEU A 75 -4.59 -8.00 -4.15
C LEU A 75 -4.62 -9.39 -3.49
N TYR A 76 -4.32 -9.45 -2.19
CA TYR A 76 -4.33 -10.68 -1.38
C TYR A 76 -4.67 -10.42 0.09
#